data_AF-A0A497N8Z7-F1
#
_entry.id   AF-A0A497N8Z7-F1
#
_cell.length_a   1.000
_cell.length_b   1.000
_cell.length_c   1.000
_cell.angle_alpha   90.00
_cell.angle_beta   90.00
_cell.angle_gamma   90.00
#
_symmetry.space_group_name_H-M   'P 1'
#
loop_
_entity.id
_entity.type
_entity.pdbx_description
1 polymer ?
#
loop_
_entity_poly.entity_id
_entity_poly.type
_entity_poly.pdbx_seq_one_letter_code
_entity_poly.pdbx_strand_id
1 'polypeptide(L)'
;MSELPVEVSPVYEGERIRKQDMYIELGGPKVEHKCELVLARSMDEVEDGKISIVGPDISELKEGGSYPFAVLIEVAGEKVEKDLESVIERRIHDFSNYVEGYMHLNQRYDIWCRLSKKAYSKGLNSFKYIGMALIRLFKAEMPFIEKIQVTFYTDPEKVKEVYEMALKVYEARDARA
;
A
#
# COMPACT_ATOMS: atom_id res chain seq x y z
N MET A 1 17.02 15.70 8.70
CA MET A 1 15.63 16.08 9.02
C MET A 1 14.75 15.09 8.27
N SER A 2 13.91 14.30 8.96
CA SER A 2 13.14 13.24 8.30
C SER A 2 12.11 13.86 7.36
N GLU A 3 12.10 13.43 6.09
CA GLU A 3 11.09 13.83 5.11
C GLU A 3 9.68 13.26 5.42
N LEU A 4 9.59 12.32 6.37
CA LEU A 4 8.34 11.72 6.81
C LEU A 4 7.81 12.43 8.08
N PRO A 5 6.49 12.68 8.15
CA PRO A 5 5.84 13.36 9.29
C PRO A 5 5.70 12.46 10.53
N VAL A 6 5.91 11.16 10.38
CA VAL A 6 5.81 10.16 11.43
C VAL A 6 7.03 9.24 11.42
N GLU A 7 7.22 8.52 12.52
CA GLU A 7 8.29 7.52 12.61
C GLU A 7 7.95 6.27 11.79
N VAL A 8 9.00 5.62 11.29
CA VAL A 8 8.92 4.32 10.61
C VAL A 8 9.84 3.35 11.33
N SER A 9 9.26 2.35 11.97
CA SER A 9 9.99 1.40 12.81
C SER A 9 9.16 0.14 13.07
N PRO A 10 9.78 -1.06 13.14
CA PRO A 10 9.08 -2.30 13.53
C PRO A 10 8.35 -2.23 14.89
N VAL A 11 8.69 -1.28 15.76
CA VAL A 11 8.00 -1.09 17.05
C VAL A 11 6.50 -0.80 16.90
N TYR A 12 6.08 -0.27 15.73
CA TYR A 12 4.69 0.06 15.44
C TYR A 12 3.88 -1.10 14.84
N GLU A 13 4.52 -2.23 14.50
CA GLU A 13 3.86 -3.34 13.79
C GLU A 13 2.59 -3.85 14.49
N GLY A 14 2.63 -3.88 15.82
CA GLY A 14 1.52 -4.32 16.67
C GLY A 14 0.43 -3.26 16.91
N GLU A 15 0.55 -2.06 16.36
CA GLU A 15 -0.42 -0.99 16.56
C GLU A 15 -1.80 -1.40 16.02
N ARG A 16 -2.84 -1.05 16.79
CA ARG A 16 -4.24 -1.32 16.42
C ARG A 16 -5.06 -0.04 16.56
N ILE A 17 -5.56 0.44 15.43
CA ILE A 17 -6.34 1.68 15.35
C ILE A 17 -7.83 1.32 15.46
N ARG A 18 -8.44 1.67 16.59
CA ARG A 18 -9.88 1.46 16.82
C ARG A 18 -10.69 2.54 16.12
N LYS A 19 -11.99 2.29 15.90
CA LYS A 19 -12.89 3.20 15.17
C LYS A 19 -12.89 4.62 15.72
N GLN A 20 -12.80 4.77 17.04
CA GLN A 20 -12.78 6.08 17.72
C GLN A 20 -11.50 6.89 17.47
N ASP A 21 -10.38 6.20 17.22
CA ASP A 21 -9.03 6.78 17.03
C ASP A 21 -8.66 6.93 15.56
N MET A 22 -9.50 6.41 14.66
CA MET A 22 -9.33 6.43 13.22
C MET A 22 -9.68 7.78 12.62
N TYR A 23 -8.81 8.28 11.74
CA TYR A 23 -9.10 9.38 10.83
C TYR A 23 -9.89 8.87 9.61
N ILE A 24 -9.36 7.88 8.88
CA ILE A 24 -10.04 7.25 7.74
C ILE A 24 -9.88 5.73 7.75
N GLU A 25 -10.85 5.05 7.14
CA GLU A 25 -10.80 3.63 6.82
C GLU A 25 -10.64 3.41 5.32
N LEU A 26 -9.81 2.44 4.93
CA LEU A 26 -9.51 2.09 3.54
C LEU A 26 -9.70 0.59 3.37
N GLY A 27 -10.51 0.15 2.40
CA GLY A 27 -10.78 -1.28 2.22
C GLY A 27 -11.49 -1.92 3.43
N GLY A 28 -12.28 -1.15 4.18
CA GLY A 28 -13.01 -1.68 5.33
C GLY A 28 -13.94 -2.86 4.98
N PRO A 29 -14.46 -3.60 5.97
CA PRO A 29 -15.32 -4.78 5.73
C PRO A 29 -16.59 -4.51 4.91
N LYS A 30 -16.99 -3.24 4.77
CA LYS A 30 -18.17 -2.80 3.99
C LYS A 30 -17.82 -2.32 2.58
N VAL A 31 -16.54 -2.25 2.26
CA VAL A 31 -16.03 -1.81 0.96
C VAL A 31 -15.91 -3.04 0.07
N GLU A 32 -16.62 -3.02 -1.06
CA GLU A 32 -16.67 -4.14 -2.00
C GLU A 32 -15.36 -4.31 -2.78
N HIS A 33 -14.84 -3.22 -3.36
CA HIS A 33 -13.63 -3.25 -4.18
C HIS A 33 -12.44 -2.70 -3.40
N LYS A 34 -11.45 -3.57 -3.18
CA LYS A 34 -10.23 -3.26 -2.46
C LYS A 34 -9.14 -4.29 -2.77
N CYS A 35 -7.90 -3.88 -2.95
CA CYS A 35 -6.81 -4.84 -3.16
C CYS A 35 -5.41 -4.27 -2.96
N GLU A 36 -4.43 -5.12 -2.73
CA GLU A 36 -3.01 -4.80 -2.91
C GLU A 36 -2.37 -5.74 -3.93
N LEU A 37 -1.58 -5.21 -4.85
CA LEU A 37 -0.99 -6.01 -5.90
C LEU A 37 0.47 -5.60 -6.13
N VAL A 38 1.36 -6.59 -6.18
CA VAL A 38 2.72 -6.41 -6.72
C VAL A 38 2.78 -6.97 -8.13
N LEU A 39 3.41 -6.26 -9.07
CA LEU A 39 3.72 -6.78 -10.40
C LEU A 39 5.21 -6.64 -10.70
N ALA A 40 5.82 -7.72 -11.19
CA ALA A 40 7.15 -7.68 -11.77
C ALA A 40 7.07 -7.06 -13.18
N ARG A 41 7.92 -6.07 -13.43
CA ARG A 41 7.98 -5.31 -14.68
C ARG A 41 9.39 -5.31 -15.24
N SER A 42 9.50 -4.94 -16.51
CA SER A 42 10.80 -4.64 -17.12
C SER A 42 11.36 -3.30 -16.60
N MET A 43 12.67 -3.11 -16.73
CA MET A 43 13.37 -1.94 -16.18
C MET A 43 12.92 -0.62 -16.83
N ASP A 44 12.41 -0.62 -18.05
CA ASP A 44 11.90 0.55 -18.78
C ASP A 44 10.44 0.89 -18.46
N GLU A 45 9.67 -0.05 -17.92
CA GLU A 45 8.29 0.16 -17.47
C GLU A 45 8.19 0.81 -16.09
N VAL A 46 9.27 0.79 -15.30
CA VAL A 46 9.29 1.32 -13.92
C VAL A 46 10.12 2.59 -13.82
N GLU A 47 9.49 3.65 -13.34
CA GLU A 47 10.15 4.89 -12.94
C GLU A 47 10.51 4.82 -11.45
N ASP A 48 11.79 4.65 -11.16
CA ASP A 48 12.24 4.40 -9.80
C ASP A 48 11.89 5.54 -8.83
N GLY A 49 11.29 5.19 -7.70
CA GLY A 49 10.88 6.13 -6.66
C GLY A 49 9.56 6.84 -6.94
N LYS A 50 8.90 6.59 -8.08
CA LYS A 50 7.65 7.26 -8.43
C LYS A 50 6.52 6.87 -7.49
N ILE A 51 5.78 7.88 -7.04
CA ILE A 51 4.55 7.70 -6.26
C ILE A 51 3.41 8.45 -6.94
N SER A 52 2.36 7.73 -7.29
CA SER A 52 1.17 8.27 -7.96
C SER A 52 -0.07 8.08 -7.09
N ILE A 53 -1.03 9.00 -7.21
CA ILE A 53 -2.32 8.94 -6.51
C ILE A 53 -3.40 9.18 -7.56
N VAL A 54 -4.34 8.24 -7.64
CA VAL A 54 -5.45 8.25 -8.59
C VAL A 54 -6.77 8.28 -7.81
N GLY A 55 -7.36 9.46 -7.75
CA GLY A 55 -8.49 9.78 -6.87
C GLY A 55 -8.08 10.73 -5.74
N PRO A 56 -8.96 10.95 -4.75
CA PRO A 56 -8.70 11.86 -3.65
C PRO A 56 -7.53 11.39 -2.77
N ASP A 57 -6.62 12.31 -2.43
CA ASP A 57 -5.57 12.05 -1.45
C ASP A 57 -6.13 12.11 -0.01
N ILE A 58 -5.35 11.68 0.99
CA ILE A 58 -5.76 11.62 2.41
C ILE A 58 -6.32 12.96 2.90
N SER A 59 -5.69 14.09 2.53
CA SER A 59 -6.12 15.44 2.92
C SER A 59 -7.49 15.87 2.35
N GLU A 60 -7.97 15.19 1.31
CA GLU A 60 -9.25 15.44 0.66
C GLU A 60 -10.36 14.50 1.17
N LEU A 61 -9.98 13.47 1.92
CA LEU A 61 -10.90 12.53 2.53
C LEU A 61 -11.45 13.06 3.86
N LYS A 62 -12.70 12.72 4.17
CA LYS A 62 -13.39 13.18 5.36
C LYS A 62 -13.07 12.28 6.55
N GLU A 63 -12.78 12.90 7.70
CA GLU A 63 -12.65 12.20 8.97
C GLU A 63 -13.87 11.30 9.25
N GLY A 64 -13.60 10.07 9.68
CA GLY A 64 -14.58 9.01 9.94
C GLY A 64 -15.09 8.31 8.68
N GLY A 65 -14.62 8.70 7.49
CA GLY A 65 -14.99 8.09 6.21
C GLY A 65 -14.42 6.68 6.02
N SER A 66 -15.05 5.93 5.11
CA SER A 66 -14.62 4.60 4.66
C SER A 66 -14.63 4.57 3.14
N TYR A 67 -13.50 4.19 2.53
CA TYR A 67 -13.25 4.39 1.11
C TYR A 67 -12.76 3.13 0.39
N PRO A 68 -13.10 2.96 -0.90
CA PRO A 68 -12.45 1.99 -1.77
C PRO A 68 -10.95 2.31 -1.86
N PHE A 69 -10.14 1.25 -1.91
CA PHE A 69 -8.70 1.42 -1.86
C PHE A 69 -7.98 0.31 -2.60
N ALA A 70 -7.10 0.69 -3.52
CA ALA A 70 -6.13 -0.24 -4.07
C ALA A 70 -4.72 0.31 -4.01
N VAL A 71 -3.76 -0.59 -3.77
CA VAL A 71 -2.32 -0.30 -3.84
C VAL A 71 -1.73 -1.17 -4.93
N LEU A 72 -1.11 -0.54 -5.92
CA LEU A 72 -0.31 -1.22 -6.94
C LEU A 72 1.15 -0.87 -6.73
N ILE A 73 1.99 -1.88 -6.56
CA ILE A 73 3.44 -1.74 -6.48
C ILE A 73 4.04 -2.45 -7.69
N GLU A 74 4.82 -1.73 -8.47
CA GLU A 74 5.52 -2.30 -9.62
C GLU A 74 7.01 -2.29 -9.33
N VAL A 75 7.65 -3.46 -9.50
CA VAL A 75 9.04 -3.69 -9.15
C VAL A 75 9.80 -4.21 -10.35
N ALA A 76 11.05 -3.78 -10.49
CA ALA A 76 11.96 -4.25 -11.53
C ALA A 76 13.39 -4.40 -10.97
N GLY A 77 14.13 -5.34 -11.54
CA GLY A 77 15.52 -5.63 -11.21
C GLY A 77 15.95 -6.91 -11.91
N GLU A 78 17.26 -7.12 -12.08
CA GLU A 78 17.80 -8.28 -12.80
C GLU A 78 17.33 -9.62 -12.21
N LYS A 79 17.11 -9.65 -10.90
CA LYS A 79 16.68 -10.84 -10.14
C LYS A 79 15.20 -10.83 -9.77
N VAL A 80 14.41 -9.90 -10.29
CA VAL A 80 12.97 -9.81 -10.01
C VAL A 80 12.22 -10.71 -10.99
N GLU A 81 11.91 -11.91 -10.52
CA GLU A 81 11.12 -12.90 -11.27
C GLU A 81 9.63 -12.81 -10.90
N LYS A 82 8.74 -13.23 -11.81
CA LYS A 82 7.27 -13.23 -11.56
C LYS A 82 6.86 -14.06 -10.35
N ASP A 83 7.61 -15.12 -10.03
CA ASP A 83 7.29 -15.99 -8.90
C ASP A 83 7.61 -15.32 -7.55
N LEU A 84 8.43 -14.27 -7.55
CA LEU A 84 8.69 -13.45 -6.36
C LEU A 84 7.58 -12.46 -6.05
N GLU A 85 6.66 -12.19 -6.98
CA GLU A 85 5.59 -11.19 -6.78
C GLU A 85 4.80 -11.46 -5.50
N SER A 86 4.41 -12.71 -5.24
CA SER A 86 3.64 -13.07 -4.04
C SER A 86 4.46 -12.93 -2.75
N VAL A 87 5.78 -13.12 -2.83
CA VAL A 87 6.68 -12.98 -1.67
C VAL A 87 6.86 -11.50 -1.34
N ILE A 88 7.05 -10.66 -2.36
CA ILE A 88 7.15 -9.21 -2.22
C ILE A 88 5.83 -8.63 -1.72
N GLU A 89 4.69 -9.08 -2.28
CA GLU A 89 3.35 -8.59 -1.92
C GLU A 89 3.03 -8.78 -0.44
N ARG A 90 3.43 -9.91 0.15
CA ARG A 90 3.24 -10.14 1.61
C ARG A 90 3.91 -9.09 2.47
N ARG A 91 5.01 -8.48 2.01
CA ARG A 91 5.75 -7.47 2.79
C ARG A 91 5.03 -6.12 2.84
N ILE A 92 4.01 -5.89 2.00
CA ILE A 92 3.15 -4.70 2.11
C ILE A 92 2.52 -4.65 3.50
N HIS A 93 2.13 -5.80 4.06
CA HIS A 93 1.57 -5.87 5.40
C HIS A 93 2.54 -5.36 6.47
N ASP A 94 3.72 -5.96 6.54
CA ASP A 94 4.71 -5.63 7.56
C ASP A 94 5.16 -4.17 7.42
N PHE A 95 5.51 -3.75 6.20
CA PHE A 95 6.04 -2.41 5.94
C PHE A 95 5.01 -1.31 6.12
N SER A 96 3.74 -1.58 5.83
CA SER A 96 2.66 -0.65 6.16
C SER A 96 2.54 -0.46 7.68
N ASN A 97 2.55 -1.56 8.45
CA ASN A 97 2.43 -1.50 9.90
C ASN A 97 3.68 -0.97 10.62
N TYR A 98 4.81 -0.79 9.91
CA TYR A 98 5.97 -0.09 10.47
C TYR A 98 5.80 1.43 10.50
N VAL A 99 4.82 1.98 9.77
CA VAL A 99 4.54 3.42 9.75
C VAL A 99 3.65 3.78 10.94
N GLU A 100 4.14 4.62 11.87
CA GLU A 100 3.37 5.00 13.08
C GLU A 100 1.98 5.53 12.70
N GLY A 101 0.94 4.91 13.26
CA GLY A 101 -0.44 5.31 13.07
C GLY A 101 -1.02 4.99 11.68
N TYR A 102 -0.39 4.12 10.90
CA TYR A 102 -0.97 3.47 9.73
C TYR A 102 -1.06 1.95 9.98
N MET A 103 -2.29 1.45 10.07
CA MET A 103 -2.57 0.04 10.31
C MET A 103 -2.98 -0.62 9.01
N HIS A 104 -2.43 -1.81 8.73
CA HIS A 104 -2.79 -2.67 7.61
C HIS A 104 -3.13 -4.08 8.12
N LEU A 105 -4.24 -4.67 7.64
CA LEU A 105 -4.68 -6.01 7.97
C LEU A 105 -4.99 -6.81 6.71
N ASN A 106 -4.99 -8.14 6.83
CA ASN A 106 -5.23 -9.10 5.77
C ASN A 106 -4.22 -8.95 4.61
N GLN A 107 -4.63 -9.37 3.41
CA GLN A 107 -3.79 -9.39 2.20
C GLN A 107 -4.65 -9.41 0.93
N ARG A 108 -4.02 -9.22 -0.24
CA ARG A 108 -4.64 -9.35 -1.57
C ARG A 108 -5.93 -8.51 -1.69
N TYR A 109 -7.06 -9.11 -2.07
CA TYR A 109 -8.35 -8.46 -2.26
C TYR A 109 -9.15 -8.23 -0.98
N ASP A 110 -8.61 -8.60 0.19
CA ASP A 110 -9.30 -8.45 1.47
C ASP A 110 -8.56 -7.52 2.45
N ILE A 111 -7.63 -6.71 1.95
CA ILE A 111 -6.91 -5.72 2.75
C ILE A 111 -7.86 -4.83 3.54
N TRP A 112 -7.43 -4.38 4.71
CA TRP A 112 -8.14 -3.40 5.51
C TRP A 112 -7.15 -2.50 6.24
N CYS A 113 -7.15 -1.21 5.87
CA CYS A 113 -6.26 -0.23 6.45
C CYS A 113 -7.00 0.85 7.23
N ARG A 114 -6.29 1.43 8.19
CA ARG A 114 -6.72 2.63 8.91
C ARG A 114 -5.57 3.59 9.09
N LEU A 115 -5.87 4.87 9.02
CA LEU A 115 -4.98 5.95 9.44
C LEU A 115 -5.49 6.52 10.76
N SER A 116 -4.63 6.78 11.74
CA SER A 116 -5.02 7.36 13.03
C SER A 116 -5.16 8.89 12.98
N LYS A 117 -6.03 9.45 13.81
CA LYS A 117 -6.15 10.92 13.99
C LYS A 117 -4.85 11.55 14.49
N LYS A 118 -4.08 10.79 15.29
CA LYS A 118 -2.77 11.21 15.81
C LYS A 118 -1.76 11.36 14.69
N ALA A 119 -1.64 10.36 13.81
CA ALA A 119 -0.71 10.42 12.67
C ALA A 119 -1.11 11.50 11.66
N TYR A 120 -2.40 11.64 11.37
CA TYR A 120 -2.89 12.73 10.52
C TYR A 120 -2.51 14.10 11.10
N SER A 121 -2.72 14.32 12.40
CA SER A 121 -2.34 15.56 13.11
C SER A 121 -0.83 15.84 13.11
N LYS A 122 0.01 14.79 13.03
CA LYS A 122 1.47 14.91 12.87
C LYS A 122 1.89 15.32 11.46
N GLY A 123 0.98 15.27 10.48
CA GLY A 123 1.22 15.61 9.09
C GLY A 123 1.17 14.43 8.13
N LEU A 124 0.81 13.21 8.56
CA LEU A 124 0.58 12.07 7.67
C LEU A 124 -0.76 12.26 6.93
N ASN A 125 -0.80 13.25 6.04
CA ASN A 125 -2.00 13.73 5.35
C ASN A 125 -1.94 13.53 3.82
N SER A 126 -1.00 12.72 3.34
CA SER A 126 -0.89 12.32 1.94
C SER A 126 -0.39 10.88 1.83
N PHE A 127 -0.94 10.12 0.89
CA PHE A 127 -0.46 8.78 0.54
C PHE A 127 1.00 8.81 0.06
N LYS A 128 1.51 9.96 -0.40
CA LYS A 128 2.92 10.11 -0.77
C LYS A 128 3.87 9.71 0.35
N TYR A 129 3.57 10.07 1.60
CA TYR A 129 4.43 9.71 2.73
C TYR A 129 4.43 8.21 3.00
N ILE A 130 3.28 7.55 2.85
CA ILE A 130 3.17 6.09 2.97
C ILE A 130 3.97 5.42 1.84
N GLY A 131 3.80 5.88 0.60
CA GLY A 131 4.58 5.39 -0.55
C GLY A 131 6.09 5.54 -0.36
N MET A 132 6.54 6.70 0.17
CA MET A 132 7.95 6.94 0.48
C MET A 132 8.48 5.95 1.53
N ALA A 133 7.70 5.69 2.58
CA ALA A 133 8.06 4.71 3.61
C ALA A 133 8.14 3.29 3.02
N LEU A 134 7.13 2.86 2.25
CA LEU A 134 7.12 1.56 1.58
C LEU A 134 8.33 1.39 0.66
N ILE A 135 8.60 2.35 -0.22
CA ILE A 135 9.74 2.30 -1.14
C ILE A 135 11.06 2.15 -0.39
N ARG A 136 11.27 2.91 0.70
CA ARG A 136 12.48 2.81 1.52
C ARG A 136 12.62 1.43 2.16
N LEU A 137 11.54 0.90 2.74
CA LEU A 137 11.54 -0.40 3.40
C LEU A 137 11.75 -1.55 2.40
N PHE A 138 11.07 -1.52 1.25
CA PHE A 138 11.27 -2.50 0.19
C PHE A 138 12.71 -2.53 -0.30
N LYS A 139 13.31 -1.37 -0.61
CA LYS A 139 14.70 -1.32 -1.06
C LYS A 139 15.71 -1.75 0.01
N ALA A 140 15.44 -1.46 1.29
CA ALA A 140 16.31 -1.85 2.39
C ALA A 140 16.29 -3.36 2.64
N GLU A 141 15.09 -3.96 2.67
CA GLU A 141 14.89 -5.35 3.05
C GLU A 141 14.99 -6.32 1.85
N MET A 142 14.75 -5.82 0.64
CA MET A 142 14.74 -6.60 -0.59
C MET A 142 15.65 -5.92 -1.64
N PRO A 143 16.98 -5.88 -1.41
CA PRO A 143 17.92 -5.09 -2.22
C PRO A 143 18.07 -5.58 -3.67
N PHE A 144 17.44 -6.70 -4.03
CA PHE A 144 17.33 -7.17 -5.41
C PHE A 144 16.27 -6.41 -6.23
N ILE A 145 15.43 -5.60 -5.59
CA ILE A 145 14.52 -4.64 -6.24
C ILE A 145 15.33 -3.39 -6.58
N GLU A 146 15.66 -3.20 -7.85
CA GLU A 146 16.44 -2.06 -8.32
C GLU A 146 15.56 -0.82 -8.51
N LYS A 147 14.39 -1.02 -9.15
CA LYS A 147 13.38 0.01 -9.35
C LYS A 147 12.06 -0.38 -8.73
N ILE A 148 11.40 0.60 -8.13
CA ILE A 148 10.07 0.45 -7.55
C ILE A 148 9.26 1.72 -7.76
N GLN A 149 7.98 1.55 -8.11
CA GLN A 149 6.99 2.62 -8.09
C GLN A 149 5.73 2.15 -7.36
N VAL A 150 5.02 3.10 -6.75
CA VAL A 150 3.79 2.84 -6.00
C VAL A 150 2.67 3.72 -6.55
N THR A 151 1.51 3.13 -6.80
CA THR A 151 0.29 3.86 -7.13
C THR A 151 -0.81 3.53 -6.13
N PHE A 152 -1.37 4.58 -5.53
CA PHE A 152 -2.54 4.49 -4.67
C PHE A 152 -3.79 4.88 -5.45
N TYR A 153 -4.84 4.09 -5.31
CA TYR A 153 -6.13 4.33 -5.94
C TYR A 153 -7.20 4.49 -4.86
N THR A 154 -7.94 5.59 -4.94
CA THR A 154 -9.08 5.93 -4.09
C THR A 154 -10.31 6.35 -4.89
N ASP A 155 -10.13 6.58 -6.20
CA ASP A 155 -11.24 6.71 -7.14
C ASP A 155 -11.99 5.36 -7.25
N PRO A 156 -13.31 5.31 -6.99
CA PRO A 156 -14.06 4.06 -6.96
C PRO A 156 -14.01 3.25 -8.26
N GLU A 157 -14.04 3.91 -9.42
CA GLU A 157 -14.00 3.23 -10.73
C GLU A 157 -12.61 2.65 -10.98
N LYS A 158 -11.56 3.43 -10.69
CA LYS A 158 -10.18 2.95 -10.84
C LYS A 158 -9.81 1.86 -9.85
N VAL A 159 -10.30 1.92 -8.61
CA VAL A 159 -10.13 0.83 -7.65
C VAL A 159 -10.77 -0.45 -8.18
N LYS A 160 -11.97 -0.37 -8.78
CA LYS A 160 -12.63 -1.53 -9.38
C LYS A 160 -11.84 -2.12 -10.56
N GLU A 161 -11.32 -1.29 -11.45
CA GLU A 161 -10.46 -1.74 -12.56
C GLU A 161 -9.22 -2.50 -12.06
N VAL A 162 -8.54 -1.97 -11.04
CA VAL A 162 -7.35 -2.61 -10.45
C VAL A 162 -7.74 -3.89 -9.71
N TYR A 163 -8.87 -3.90 -9.01
CA TYR A 163 -9.40 -5.07 -8.33
C TYR A 163 -9.65 -6.24 -9.29
N GLU A 164 -10.33 -5.99 -10.41
CA GLU A 164 -10.61 -7.01 -11.43
C GLU A 164 -9.32 -7.54 -12.08
N MET A 165 -8.31 -6.68 -12.27
CA MET A 165 -6.98 -7.10 -12.71
C MET A 165 -6.31 -7.99 -11.66
N ALA A 166 -6.34 -7.57 -10.39
CA ALA A 166 -5.71 -8.28 -9.29
C ALA A 166 -6.29 -9.69 -9.12
N LEU A 167 -7.62 -9.85 -9.22
CA LEU A 167 -8.27 -11.17 -9.16
C LEU A 167 -7.72 -12.14 -10.21
N LYS A 168 -7.56 -11.71 -11.46
CA LYS A 168 -6.99 -12.54 -12.54
C LYS A 168 -5.54 -12.94 -12.24
N VAL A 169 -4.76 -12.02 -11.68
CA VAL A 169 -3.36 -12.28 -11.31
C VAL A 169 -3.30 -13.28 -10.15
N TYR A 170 -4.15 -13.13 -9.13
CA TYR A 170 -4.21 -14.07 -8.01
C TYR A 170 -4.63 -15.47 -8.47
N GLU A 171 -5.67 -15.59 -9.31
CA GLU A 171 -6.08 -16.88 -9.89
C GLU A 171 -4.93 -17.55 -10.64
N ALA A 172 -4.18 -16.79 -11.44
CA ALA A 172 -3.03 -17.32 -12.16
C ALA A 172 -1.85 -17.70 -11.24
N ARG A 173 -1.70 -17.06 -10.08
CA ARG A 173 -0.69 -17.42 -9.07
C ARG A 173 -1.11 -18.68 -8.32
N ASP A 174 -2.38 -18.76 -7.92
CA ASP A 174 -2.92 -19.88 -7.16
C ASP A 174 -2.96 -21.16 -8.02
N ALA A 175 -3.14 -21.06 -9.34
CA ALA A 175 -3.04 -22.21 -10.26
C ALA A 175 -1.61 -22.78 -10.43
N ARG A 176 -0.58 -22.05 -9.99
CA ARG A 176 0.84 -22.46 -10.05
C ARG A 176 1.38 -22.95 -8.71
N ALA A 177 0.68 -22.69 -7.61
CA ALA A 177 1.04 -23.06 -6.24
C ALA A 177 0.63 -24.51 -5.92
#